data_AF-A0A212F4V9-F1
#
_entry.id   AF-A0A212F4V9-F1
#
_cell.length_a   1.000
_cell.length_b   1.000
_cell.length_c   1.000
_cell.angle_alpha   90.00
_cell.angle_beta   90.00
_cell.angle_gamma   90.00
#
_symmetry.space_group_name_H-M   'P 1'
#
loop_
_entity.id
_entity.type
_entity.pdbx_description
1 polymer ?
#
loop_
_entity_poly.entity_id
_entity_poly.type
_entity_poly.pdbx_seq_one_letter_code
_entity_poly.pdbx_strand_id
1 'polypeptide(L)'
;MSLALILCKDLSENERATRAAFVQRLLNSNKYLEGRIKLVGGSNKYEGNVYIYHAGRWGAVCDDSWDAAAATVVCGIFNKSGAATHGGQFGETE
;
A
#
# COMPACT_ATOMS: atom_id res chain seq x y z
N MET A 1 4.80 0.35 -18.42
CA MET A 1 4.57 -0.95 -17.72
C MET A 1 3.45 -0.68 -16.75
N SER A 2 2.37 -1.47 -16.74
CA SER A 2 1.20 -1.13 -15.94
C SER A 2 1.42 -1.45 -14.45
N LEU A 3 0.99 -0.53 -13.58
CA LEU A 3 1.20 -0.62 -12.13
C LEU A 3 -0.02 -1.19 -11.40
N ALA A 4 0.22 -1.97 -10.36
CA ALA A 4 -0.80 -2.54 -9.49
C ALA A 4 -1.54 -1.44 -8.70
N LEU A 5 -2.87 -1.41 -8.85
CA LEU A 5 -3.75 -0.41 -8.25
C LEU A 5 -4.67 -1.02 -7.20
N ILE A 6 -4.92 -0.25 -6.14
CA ILE A 6 -5.79 -0.66 -5.04
C ILE A 6 -6.78 0.44 -4.68
N LEU A 7 -8.01 0.01 -4.39
CA LEU A 7 -9.00 0.77 -3.63
C LEU A 7 -9.39 -0.04 -2.37
N CYS A 8 -8.92 0.38 -1.20
CA CYS A 8 -9.38 -0.20 0.07
C CYS A 8 -10.64 0.53 0.56
N LYS A 9 -11.70 -0.24 0.81
CA LYS A 9 -12.95 0.26 1.38
C LYS A 9 -12.97 0.03 2.89
N ASP A 10 -13.57 0.98 3.60
CA ASP A 10 -13.79 0.89 5.03
C ASP A 10 -14.61 -0.35 5.43
N LEU A 11 -14.01 -1.19 6.27
CA LEU A 11 -14.73 -2.17 7.08
C LEU A 11 -15.28 -1.41 8.31
N SER A 12 -16.48 -0.83 8.20
CA SER A 12 -17.25 -0.23 9.32
C SER A 12 -16.41 0.52 10.39
N GLU A 13 -16.27 1.84 10.21
CA GLU A 13 -16.00 2.88 11.22
C GLU A 13 -15.56 2.38 12.62
N ASN A 14 -14.24 2.28 12.86
CA ASN A 14 -13.66 2.44 14.20
C ASN A 14 -12.15 2.73 14.08
N GLU A 15 -11.82 3.96 13.67
CA GLU A 15 -10.45 4.44 13.69
C GLU A 15 -9.98 4.70 15.14
N ARG A 16 -9.03 3.90 15.63
CA ARG A 16 -8.15 4.30 16.74
C ARG A 16 -6.72 4.40 16.24
N ALA A 17 -6.34 5.60 15.80
CA ALA A 17 -4.95 5.96 15.60
C ALA A 17 -4.28 6.20 16.97
N THR A 18 -3.46 5.25 17.43
CA THR A 18 -2.63 5.44 18.63
C THR A 18 -1.19 5.75 18.23
N ARG A 19 -0.65 6.83 18.81
CA ARG A 19 0.71 7.35 18.52
C ARG A 19 1.78 6.44 19.17
N ALA A 20 2.63 5.84 18.34
CA ALA A 20 3.82 5.11 18.81
C ALA A 20 5.10 5.89 18.46
N ALA A 21 5.42 6.94 19.23
CA ALA A 21 6.59 7.78 18.98
C ALA A 21 7.93 7.01 19.10
N PHE A 22 7.99 5.99 19.96
CA PHE A 22 9.18 5.14 20.12
C PHE A 22 9.38 4.16 18.95
N VAL A 23 8.29 3.55 18.47
CA VAL A 23 8.31 2.61 17.35
C VAL A 23 8.66 3.32 16.03
N GLN A 24 8.21 4.57 15.83
CA GLN A 24 8.59 5.36 14.65
C GLN A 24 10.10 5.58 14.53
N ARG A 25 10.81 5.70 15.66
CA ARG A 25 12.27 5.85 15.66
C ARG A 25 13.00 4.59 15.19
N LEU A 26 12.45 3.41 15.46
CA LEU A 26 12.95 2.13 14.93
C LEU A 26 12.57 1.98 13.45
N LEU A 27 11.31 2.28 13.12
CA LEU A 27 10.77 2.19 11.77
C LEU A 27 11.39 3.18 10.76
N ASN A 28 12.07 4.23 11.23
CA ASN A 28 12.86 5.13 10.38
C ASN A 28 14.21 4.53 9.94
N SER A 29 14.61 3.37 10.46
CA SER A 29 15.74 2.61 9.92
C SER A 29 15.27 1.72 8.78
N ASN A 30 15.95 1.81 7.63
CA ASN A 30 15.70 0.97 6.45
C ASN A 30 15.74 -0.54 6.76
N LYS A 31 16.39 -0.94 7.86
CA LYS A 31 16.42 -2.33 8.36
C LYS A 31 15.02 -2.90 8.66
N TYR A 32 14.06 -2.06 9.05
CA TYR A 32 12.69 -2.48 9.38
C TYR A 32 11.67 -2.13 8.30
N LEU A 33 12.13 -1.61 7.15
CA LEU A 33 11.26 -1.24 6.05
C LEU A 33 11.04 -2.39 5.06
N GLU A 34 11.86 -3.44 5.09
CA GLU A 34 11.73 -4.57 4.16
C GLU A 34 10.30 -5.15 4.19
N GLY A 35 9.68 -5.25 3.01
CA GLY A 35 8.29 -5.70 2.87
C GLY A 35 7.22 -4.68 3.28
N ARG A 36 7.60 -3.45 3.68
CA ARG A 36 6.64 -2.37 3.92
C ARG A 36 5.98 -1.98 2.61
N ILE A 37 4.67 -1.75 2.68
CA ILE A 37 3.85 -1.28 1.56
C ILE A 37 3.41 0.17 1.78
N LYS A 38 3.35 0.94 0.70
CA LYS A 38 2.69 2.25 0.65
C LYS A 38 1.84 2.36 -0.63
N LEU A 39 0.80 3.18 -0.55
CA LEU A 39 -0.05 3.52 -1.69
C LEU A 39 0.26 4.96 -2.12
N VAL A 40 0.43 5.19 -3.43
CA VAL A 40 0.81 6.50 -3.98
C VAL A 40 -0.11 6.88 -5.14
N GLY A 41 -0.46 8.17 -5.25
CA GLY A 41 -1.21 8.71 -6.37
C GLY A 41 -2.73 8.64 -6.24
N GLY A 42 -3.27 7.97 -5.21
CA GLY A 42 -4.70 7.99 -4.91
C GLY A 42 -5.15 9.22 -4.11
N SER A 43 -6.46 9.44 -4.04
CA SER A 43 -7.08 10.59 -3.36
C SER A 43 -6.97 10.54 -1.83
N ASN A 44 -6.63 9.38 -1.27
CA ASN A 44 -6.42 9.19 0.17
C ASN A 44 -5.39 8.08 0.44
N LYS A 45 -5.06 7.87 1.72
CA LYS A 45 -4.02 6.89 2.17
C LYS A 45 -4.37 5.41 1.94
N TYR A 46 -5.56 5.13 1.43
CA TYR A 46 -6.13 3.78 1.25
C TYR A 46 -6.39 3.45 -0.23
N GLU A 47 -5.99 4.33 -1.14
CA GLU A 47 -6.04 4.11 -2.58
C GLU A 47 -4.74 4.57 -3.24
N GLY A 48 -4.33 3.89 -4.30
CA GLY A 48 -3.11 4.24 -5.02
C GLY A 48 -2.46 3.08 -5.76
N ASN A 49 -1.36 3.42 -6.45
CA ASN A 49 -0.36 2.48 -6.93
C ASN A 49 0.36 1.84 -5.74
N VAL A 50 0.59 0.53 -5.82
CA VAL A 50 1.27 -0.23 -4.76
C VAL A 50 2.78 -0.12 -4.92
N TYR A 51 3.44 0.34 -3.85
CA TYR A 51 4.90 0.31 -3.72
C TYR A 51 5.31 -0.59 -2.58
N ILE A 52 6.34 -1.39 -2.82
CA ILE A 52 6.99 -2.23 -1.81
C ILE A 52 8.42 -1.73 -1.58
N TYR A 53 8.86 -1.74 -0.34
CA TYR A 53 10.26 -1.52 -0.01
C TYR A 53 11.01 -2.84 -0.04
N HIS A 54 11.98 -2.94 -0.94
CA HIS A 54 12.79 -4.13 -1.13
C HIS A 54 14.24 -3.71 -1.42
N ALA A 55 15.20 -4.37 -0.78
CA ALA A 55 16.63 -4.17 -1.05
C ALA A 55 17.06 -2.68 -0.95
N GLY A 56 16.54 -1.95 0.04
CA GLY A 56 16.96 -0.58 0.30
C GLY A 56 16.22 0.50 -0.51
N ARG A 57 15.27 0.13 -1.38
CA ARG A 57 14.56 1.05 -2.26
C ARG A 57 13.07 0.77 -2.33
N TRP A 58 12.30 1.82 -2.62
CA TRP A 58 10.89 1.66 -3.02
C TRP A 58 10.83 1.27 -4.50
N GLY A 59 10.05 0.23 -4.80
CA GLY A 59 9.74 -0.20 -6.16
C GLY A 59 8.23 -0.29 -6.35
N ALA A 60 7.76 0.08 -7.54
CA ALA A 60 6.37 -0.09 -7.91
C ALA A 60 6.08 -1.57 -8.25
N VAL A 61 4.89 -2.05 -7.91
CA VAL A 61 4.45 -3.42 -8.22
C VAL A 61 3.76 -3.42 -9.59
N CYS A 62 4.09 -4.38 -10.44
CA CYS A 62 3.46 -4.56 -11.76
C CYS A 62 2.11 -5.27 -11.62
N ASP A 63 1.18 -5.01 -12.54
CA ASP A 63 -0.18 -5.56 -12.52
C ASP A 63 -0.35 -6.95 -13.17
N ASP A 64 0.69 -7.49 -13.81
CA ASP A 64 0.67 -8.75 -14.59
C ASP A 64 0.14 -9.99 -13.84
N SER A 65 0.14 -9.97 -12.51
CA SER A 65 -0.44 -11.03 -11.66
C SER A 65 -1.22 -10.45 -10.47
N TRP A 66 -1.76 -9.25 -10.65
CA TRP A 66 -2.46 -8.52 -9.62
C TRP A 66 -3.94 -8.90 -9.57
N ASP A 67 -4.34 -9.64 -8.54
CA ASP A 67 -5.70 -10.15 -8.37
C ASP A 67 -6.35 -9.71 -7.05
N ALA A 68 -7.62 -10.10 -6.86
CA ALA A 68 -8.38 -9.76 -5.66
C ALA A 68 -7.75 -10.31 -4.36
N ALA A 69 -6.97 -11.39 -4.43
CA ALA A 69 -6.25 -11.91 -3.27
C ALA A 69 -5.10 -10.95 -2.88
N ALA A 70 -4.35 -10.44 -3.86
CA ALA A 70 -3.32 -9.44 -3.63
C ALA A 70 -3.88 -8.15 -3.01
N ALA A 71 -5.03 -7.68 -3.49
CA ALA A 71 -5.72 -6.51 -2.91
C ALA A 71 -6.20 -6.75 -1.47
N THR A 72 -6.66 -7.97 -1.16
CA THR A 72 -7.07 -8.35 0.20
C THR A 72 -5.89 -8.29 1.16
N VAL A 73 -4.73 -8.80 0.75
CA VAL A 73 -3.50 -8.77 1.58
C VAL A 73 -3.08 -7.34 1.88
N VAL A 74 -3.02 -6.48 0.86
CA VAL A 74 -2.58 -5.09 1.06
C VAL A 74 -3.59 -4.28 1.87
N CYS A 75 -4.89 -4.38 1.59
CA CYS A 75 -5.89 -3.66 2.37
C CYS A 75 -6.01 -4.18 3.81
N GLY A 76 -5.69 -5.45 4.06
CA GLY A 76 -5.60 -6.01 5.40
C GLY A 76 -4.58 -5.29 6.29
N ILE A 77 -3.49 -4.76 5.73
CA ILE A 77 -2.49 -3.95 6.46
C ILE A 77 -3.11 -2.68 7.04
N PHE A 78 -4.12 -2.15 6.36
CA PHE A 78 -4.88 -0.97 6.75
C PHE A 78 -6.16 -1.31 7.50
N ASN A 79 -6.37 -2.59 7.86
CA ASN A 79 -7.59 -3.11 8.48
C ASN A 79 -8.85 -2.83 7.63
N LYS A 80 -8.73 -3.02 6.31
CA LYS A 80 -9.78 -2.77 5.32
C LYS A 80 -9.96 -3.94 4.36
N SER A 81 -11.09 -3.95 3.65
CA SER A 81 -11.31 -4.84 2.51
C SER A 81 -10.88 -4.15 1.22
N GLY A 82 -10.32 -4.90 0.28
CA GLY A 82 -9.74 -4.37 -0.94
C GLY A 82 -10.35 -4.95 -2.20
N ALA A 83 -10.40 -4.13 -3.24
CA ALA A 83 -10.57 -4.62 -4.61
C ALA A 83 -9.30 -4.29 -5.41
N ALA A 84 -8.84 -5.26 -6.19
CA ALA A 84 -7.83 -5.02 -7.21
C ALA A 84 -8.49 -4.27 -8.35
N THR A 85 -7.82 -3.23 -8.83
CA THR A 85 -8.23 -2.49 -10.02
C THR A 85 -7.11 -2.61 -11.04
N HIS A 86 -7.51 -2.71 -12.31
CA HIS A 86 -6.60 -2.89 -13.45
C HIS A 86 -6.58 -1.60 -14.26
N GLY A 87 -5.42 -1.21 -14.80
CA GLY A 87 -5.33 -0.12 -15.78
C GLY A 87 -4.84 1.24 -15.26
N GLY A 88 -3.86 1.26 -14.36
CA GLY A 88 -2.97 2.43 -14.17
C GLY A 88 -3.67 3.78 -13.94
N GLN A 89 -4.79 3.81 -13.21
CA GLN A 89 -5.57 5.03 -12.95
C GLN A 89 -4.80 6.17 -12.25
N PHE A 90 -3.65 5.89 -11.63
CA PHE A 90 -2.86 6.89 -10.89
C PHE A 90 -1.57 7.34 -11.59
N GLY A 91 -1.38 6.97 -12.86
CA GLY A 91 -0.20 7.35 -13.67
C GLY A 91 1.09 6.65 -13.23
N GLU A 92 2.06 6.55 -14.13
CA GLU A 92 3.43 6.16 -13.78
C GLU A 92 4.00 7.32 -12.94
N THR A 93 4.29 7.09 -11.65
CA THR A 93 4.97 8.13 -10.87
C THR A 93 6.41 8.22 -11.37
N GLU A 94 6.87 9.44 -11.64
CA GLU A 94 8.24 9.77 -12.05
C GLU A 94 9.35 9.03 -11.26
#